data_AF-X1G6H0-F1
#
_entry.id   AF-X1G6H0-F1
#
_cell.length_a   1.000
_cell.length_b   1.000
_cell.length_c   1.000
_cell.angle_alpha   90.00
_cell.angle_beta   90.00
_cell.angle_gamma   90.00
#
_symmetry.space_group_name_H-M   'P 1'
#
loop_
_entity.id
_entity.type
_entity.pdbx_description
1 polymer ?
#
loop_
_entity_poly.entity_id
_entity_poly.type
_entity_poly.pdbx_seq_one_letter_code
_entity_poly.pdbx_strand_id
1 'polypeptide(L)'
;MKFLVEWKIKPKYRKDAIKAVEKFEQPKEVKTVFAAHFCVGAQRGIAVVETEDAELIHKTLRQMMDYTNFEVTPILPLFPK
;
A
#
# COMPACT_ATOMS: atom_id res chain seq x y z
N MET A 1 -0.26 12.09 9.49
CA MET A 1 -1.64 11.80 9.05
C MET A 1 -1.78 10.31 8.73
N LYS A 2 -2.99 9.75 8.81
CA LYS A 2 -3.24 8.34 8.46
C LYS A 2 -3.88 8.23 7.09
N PHE A 3 -3.47 7.22 6.33
CA PHE A 3 -3.99 6.92 5.00
C PHE A 3 -4.33 5.43 4.90
N LEU A 4 -5.44 5.13 4.23
CA LEU A 4 -5.76 3.80 3.75
C LEU A 4 -5.14 3.67 2.36
N VAL A 5 -4.22 2.72 2.22
CA VAL A 5 -3.62 2.35 0.96
C VAL A 5 -4.23 1.03 0.53
N GLU A 6 -4.83 1.01 -0.64
CA GLU A 6 -5.39 -0.19 -1.23
C GLU A 6 -4.64 -0.49 -2.52
N TRP A 7 -4.39 -1.76 -2.80
CA TRP A 7 -3.77 -2.15 -4.06
C TRP A 7 -4.41 -3.36 -4.66
N LYS A 8 -4.44 -3.39 -6.00
CA LYS A 8 -4.88 -4.52 -6.80
C LYS A 8 -3.80 -4.91 -7.79
N ILE A 9 -3.30 -6.14 -7.70
CA ILE A 9 -2.31 -6.67 -8.64
C ILE A 9 -2.97 -6.88 -10.01
N LYS A 10 -2.31 -6.39 -11.07
CA LYS A 10 -2.73 -6.58 -12.45
C LYS A 10 -2.56 -8.06 -12.81
N PRO A 11 -3.57 -8.72 -13.42
CA PRO A 11 -3.53 -10.18 -13.64
C PRO A 11 -2.29 -10.71 -14.36
N LYS A 12 -1.76 -9.97 -15.33
CA LYS A 12 -0.57 -10.36 -16.11
C LYS A 12 0.73 -10.41 -15.29
N TYR A 13 0.79 -9.76 -14.13
CA TYR A 13 2.00 -9.59 -13.34
C TYR A 13 1.99 -10.34 -12.01
N ARG A 14 1.07 -11.30 -11.80
CA ARG A 14 0.95 -12.02 -10.51
C ARG A 14 2.27 -12.56 -9.95
N LYS A 15 3.08 -13.20 -10.80
CA LYS A 15 4.35 -13.81 -10.37
C LYS A 15 5.43 -12.76 -10.08
N ASP A 16 5.47 -11.70 -10.88
CA ASP A 16 6.49 -10.65 -10.77
C ASP A 16 6.19 -9.70 -9.60
N ALA A 17 4.91 -9.43 -9.33
CA ALA A 17 4.47 -8.62 -8.20
C ALA A 17 4.90 -9.21 -6.86
N ILE A 18 4.86 -10.54 -6.70
CA ILE A 18 5.30 -11.22 -5.46
C ILE A 18 6.79 -10.96 -5.22
N LYS A 19 7.63 -11.13 -6.25
CA LYS A 19 9.08 -10.87 -6.16
C LYS A 19 9.40 -9.40 -5.89
N ALA A 20 8.58 -8.48 -6.41
CA ALA A 20 8.74 -7.06 -6.15
C ALA A 20 8.39 -6.71 -4.70
N VAL A 21 7.36 -7.33 -4.12
CA VAL A 21 7.03 -7.19 -2.68
C VAL A 21 8.13 -7.77 -1.78
N GLU A 22 8.72 -8.92 -2.13
CA GLU A 22 9.82 -9.50 -1.34
C GLU A 22 11.06 -8.60 -1.23
N LYS A 23 11.26 -7.73 -2.23
CA LYS A 23 12.38 -6.77 -2.28
C LYS A 23 11.99 -5.38 -1.83
N PHE A 24 10.73 -5.18 -1.44
CA PHE A 24 10.23 -3.88 -1.06
C PHE A 24 10.72 -3.52 0.34
N GLU A 25 11.54 -2.48 0.42
CA GLU A 25 11.95 -1.88 1.69
C GLU A 25 11.09 -0.66 1.96
N GLN A 26 10.42 -0.67 3.10
CA GLN A 26 9.62 0.45 3.56
C GLN A 26 10.53 1.61 4.02
N PRO A 27 10.37 2.82 3.48
CA PRO A 27 11.09 4.00 3.95
C PRO A 27 10.73 4.33 5.41
N LYS A 28 11.67 4.91 6.17
CA LYS A 28 11.48 5.21 7.59
C LYS A 28 10.40 6.26 7.83
N GLU A 29 10.15 7.10 6.82
CA GLU A 29 9.22 8.23 6.81
C GLU A 29 7.75 7.79 6.60
N VAL A 30 7.54 6.52 6.24
CA VAL A 30 6.21 5.90 6.13
C VAL A 30 6.15 4.81 7.19
N LYS A 31 5.15 4.86 8.08
CA LYS A 31 4.93 3.83 9.09
C LYS A 31 3.69 3.02 8.74
N THR A 32 3.82 1.71 8.59
CA THR A 32 2.67 0.81 8.40
C THR A 32 2.09 0.47 9.77
N VAL A 33 0.84 0.89 10.01
CA VAL A 33 0.09 0.65 11.25
C VAL A 33 -0.69 -0.66 11.18
N PHE A 34 -1.16 -1.01 9.99
CA PHE A 34 -1.85 -2.26 9.70
C PHE A 34 -1.56 -2.68 8.26
N ALA A 35 -1.40 -3.97 8.00
CA ALA A 35 -1.28 -4.51 6.65
C ALA A 35 -2.00 -5.85 6.54
N ALA A 36 -2.76 -6.03 5.45
CA ALA A 36 -3.36 -7.28 5.06
C ALA A 36 -3.15 -7.50 3.55
N HIS A 37 -2.52 -8.61 3.19
CA HIS A 37 -2.27 -9.02 1.81
C HIS A 37 -3.12 -10.24 1.47
N PHE A 38 -3.53 -10.38 0.19
CA PHE A 38 -4.26 -11.54 -0.33
C PHE A 38 -5.63 -11.78 0.35
N CYS A 39 -6.39 -10.72 0.55
CA CYS A 39 -7.73 -10.81 1.13
C CYS A 39 -8.63 -11.70 0.24
N VAL A 40 -9.08 -12.85 0.76
CA VAL A 40 -10.17 -13.69 0.21
C VAL A 40 -9.94 -14.15 -1.25
N GLY A 41 -8.72 -14.56 -1.62
CA GLY A 41 -8.40 -15.02 -2.98
C GLY A 41 -8.43 -13.93 -4.06
N ALA A 42 -8.74 -12.69 -3.67
CA ALA A 42 -8.59 -11.53 -4.51
C ALA A 42 -7.11 -11.10 -4.54
N GLN A 43 -6.65 -10.65 -5.71
CA GLN A 43 -5.35 -10.00 -5.91
C GLN A 43 -5.32 -8.60 -5.28
N ARG A 44 -5.82 -8.45 -4.06
CA ARG A 44 -5.95 -7.17 -3.36
C ARG A 44 -5.23 -7.23 -2.02
N GLY A 45 -4.69 -6.10 -1.61
CA GLY A 45 -4.30 -5.88 -0.23
C GLY A 45 -4.65 -4.48 0.21
N ILE A 46 -4.60 -4.28 1.51
CA ILE A 46 -4.85 -3.01 2.17
C ILE A 46 -3.79 -2.78 3.23
N ALA A 47 -3.45 -1.52 3.46
CA ALA A 47 -2.62 -1.09 4.57
C ALA A 47 -3.13 0.23 5.13
N VAL A 48 -3.03 0.40 6.44
CA VAL A 48 -3.14 1.72 7.06
C VAL A 48 -1.72 2.20 7.30
N VAL A 49 -1.37 3.33 6.69
CA VAL A 49 -0.06 3.95 6.85
C VAL A 49 -0.17 5.29 7.54
N GLU A 50 0.87 5.66 8.26
CA GLU A 50 1.02 6.94 8.92
C GLU A 50 2.26 7.63 8.36
N THR A 51 2.07 8.85 7.84
CA THR A 51 3.13 9.68 7.27
C THR A 51 2.74 11.16 7.35
N GLU A 52 3.72 12.05 7.25
CA GLU A 52 3.49 13.50 7.24
C GLU A 52 3.02 13.99 5.86
N ASP A 53 3.30 13.24 4.79
CA ASP A 53 3.02 13.66 3.41
C ASP A 53 2.55 12.47 2.54
N ALA A 54 1.43 12.66 1.84
CA ALA A 54 0.87 11.66 0.92
C ALA A 54 1.79 11.39 -0.29
N GLU A 55 2.61 12.35 -0.72
CA GLU A 55 3.56 12.16 -1.81
C GLU A 55 4.62 11.09 -1.49
N LEU A 56 4.98 10.94 -0.22
CA LEU A 56 5.90 9.90 0.23
C LEU A 56 5.33 8.50 -0.02
N ILE A 57 4.01 8.32 0.11
CA ILE A 57 3.34 7.06 -0.21
C ILE A 57 3.48 6.75 -1.71
N HIS A 58 3.22 7.73 -2.57
CA HIS A 58 3.37 7.57 -4.02
C HIS A 58 4.81 7.26 -4.43
N LYS A 59 5.79 7.98 -3.88
CA LYS A 59 7.21 7.75 -4.15
C LYS A 59 7.64 6.35 -3.72
N THR A 60 7.18 5.91 -2.56
CA THR A 60 7.43 4.58 -2.00
C THR A 60 6.87 3.48 -2.90
N LEU A 61 5.64 3.66 -3.39
CA LEU A 61 4.94 2.64 -4.18
C LEU A 61 5.30 2.69 -5.68
N ARG A 62 6.11 3.66 -6.13
CA ARG A 62 6.41 3.91 -7.54
C ARG A 62 6.84 2.66 -8.31
N GLN A 63 7.74 1.87 -7.73
CA GLN A 63 8.25 0.63 -8.35
C GLN A 63 7.17 -0.46 -8.49
N MET A 64 6.13 -0.39 -7.65
CA MET A 64 5.03 -1.34 -7.67
C MET A 64 3.92 -0.92 -8.66
N MET A 65 3.85 0.35 -9.08
CA MET A 65 2.77 0.88 -9.93
C MET A 65 2.67 0.19 -11.31
N ASP A 66 3.78 -0.37 -11.80
CA ASP A 66 3.78 -1.17 -13.03
C ASP A 66 2.97 -2.46 -12.86
N TYR A 67 2.98 -3.03 -11.66
CA TYR A 67 2.38 -4.32 -11.32
C TYR A 67 1.03 -4.21 -10.64
N THR A 68 0.78 -3.14 -9.90
CA THR A 68 -0.41 -2.93 -9.07
C THR A 68 -1.05 -1.57 -9.35
N ASN A 69 -2.39 -1.53 -9.31
CA ASN A 69 -3.11 -0.27 -9.21
C ASN A 69 -3.27 0.07 -7.73
N PHE A 70 -2.99 1.31 -7.35
CA PHE A 70 -3.11 1.80 -5.98
C PHE A 70 -4.21 2.83 -5.84
N GLU A 71 -4.84 2.85 -4.67
CA GLU A 71 -5.72 3.91 -4.19
C GLU A 71 -5.24 4.34 -2.81
N VAL A 72 -5.13 5.66 -2.60
CA VAL A 72 -4.62 6.25 -1.36
C VAL A 72 -5.67 7.22 -0.83
N THR A 73 -6.28 6.87 0.29
CA THR A 73 -7.41 7.60 0.86
C THR A 73 -7.02 8.13 2.25
N PRO A 74 -7.06 9.46 2.49
CA PRO A 74 -6.83 9.99 3.82
C PRO A 74 -7.91 9.50 4.79
N ILE A 75 -7.50 9.03 5.97
CA ILE A 75 -8.41 8.55 7.01
C ILE A 75 -8.69 9.67 7.99
N LEU A 76 -9.94 10.10 8.05
CA LEU A 76 -10.47 10.88 9.17
C LEU A 76 -10.88 9.92 10.30
N PRO A 77 -10.31 10.04 11.50
CA PRO A 77 -10.75 9.23 12.63
C PRO A 77 -12.19 9.61 13.02
N LEU A 78 -13.08 8.62 13.06
CA LEU A 78 -14.48 8.80 13.43
C LEU A 78 -14.69 9.08 14.92
N PHE A 79 -13.71 8.73 15.75
CA PHE A 79 -13.71 8.98 17.20
C PHE A 79 -12.39 9.62 17.62
N PRO A 80 -12.40 10.60 18.55
CA PRO A 80 -11.18 11.10 19.16
C PRO A 80 -10.40 9.94 19.80
N LYS A 81 -9.07 10.00 19.75
CA LYS A 81 -8.20 9.03 20.44
C LYS A 81 -8.30 9.18 21.95
#